data_AF-A0A532TVK8-F1
#
_entry.id   AF-A0A532TVK8-F1
#
_cell.length_a   1.000
_cell.length_b   1.000
_cell.length_c   1.000
_cell.angle_alpha   90.00
_cell.angle_beta   90.00
_cell.angle_gamma   90.00
#
_symmetry.space_group_name_H-M   'P 1'
#
loop_
_entity.id
_entity.type
_entity.pdbx_description
1 polymer ?
#
loop_
_entity_poly.entity_id
_entity_poly.type
_entity_poly.pdbx_seq_one_letter_code
_entity_poly.pdbx_strand_id
1 'polypeptide(L)'
;MTGWARSGDPPDYVLLYEGQQIGAMHGSLSSISQIEIFESHTKKGHGAKFVELIEQESKRQGIKKIVYDPVTNPMLGRILKKLGYTQESELRYVKKDCL
;
A
#
# COMPACT_ATOMS: atom_id res chain seq x y z
N MET A 1 -4.03 7.90 -17.08
CA MET A 1 -5.04 7.80 -15.99
C MET A 1 -4.66 6.62 -15.11
N THR A 2 -4.60 6.79 -13.79
CA THR A 2 -4.19 5.74 -12.83
C THR A 2 -5.44 5.21 -12.13
N GLY A 3 -5.57 3.88 -12.00
CA GLY A 3 -6.74 3.21 -11.42
C GLY A 3 -6.36 2.02 -10.56
N TRP A 4 -7.35 1.38 -9.93
CA TRP A 4 -7.18 0.21 -9.07
C TRP A 4 -8.26 -0.83 -9.38
N ALA A 5 -7.92 -2.10 -9.28
CA ALA A 5 -8.84 -3.22 -9.47
C ALA A 5 -8.61 -4.27 -8.38
N ARG A 6 -9.67 -4.99 -8.02
CA ARG A 6 -9.62 -6.13 -7.09
C ARG A 6 -9.38 -7.41 -7.90
N SER A 7 -8.41 -8.22 -7.50
CA SER A 7 -8.08 -9.49 -8.14
C SER A 7 -8.10 -10.62 -7.10
N GLY A 8 -8.82 -11.72 -7.40
CA GLY A 8 -8.76 -12.97 -6.63
C GLY A 8 -9.40 -12.95 -5.24
N ASP A 9 -9.33 -14.14 -4.60
CA ASP A 9 -9.70 -14.39 -3.20
C ASP A 9 -8.54 -15.19 -2.55
N PRO A 10 -7.80 -14.66 -1.55
CA PRO A 10 -7.98 -13.35 -0.92
C PRO A 10 -7.66 -12.18 -1.86
N PRO A 11 -8.22 -10.97 -1.60
CA PRO A 11 -8.17 -9.88 -2.56
C PRO A 11 -6.78 -9.24 -2.64
N ASP A 12 -6.05 -9.56 -3.70
CA ASP A 12 -4.89 -8.79 -4.11
C ASP A 12 -5.38 -7.52 -4.81
N TYR A 13 -4.92 -6.37 -4.34
CA TYR A 13 -5.23 -5.08 -4.97
C TYR A 13 -4.14 -4.76 -5.98
N VAL A 14 -4.51 -4.46 -7.22
CA VAL A 14 -3.55 -4.14 -8.28
C VAL A 14 -3.54 -2.64 -8.59
N LEU A 15 -2.34 -2.10 -8.80
CA LEU A 15 -2.14 -0.73 -9.26
C LEU A 15 -2.06 -0.71 -10.78
N LEU A 16 -2.95 0.03 -11.43
CA LEU A 16 -2.98 0.18 -12.88
C LEU A 16 -2.49 1.57 -13.31
N TYR A 17 -1.60 1.62 -14.29
CA TYR A 17 -1.18 2.84 -14.97
C TYR A 17 -1.30 2.63 -16.47
N GLU A 18 -2.07 3.50 -17.15
CA GLU A 18 -2.34 3.37 -18.60
C GLU A 18 -2.92 2.01 -19.01
N GLY A 19 -3.73 1.42 -18.11
CA GLY A 19 -4.36 0.10 -18.34
C GLY A 19 -3.44 -1.09 -18.05
N GLN A 20 -2.16 -0.87 -17.76
CA GLN A 20 -1.21 -1.91 -17.41
C GLN A 20 -1.06 -2.03 -15.89
N GLN A 21 -0.98 -3.27 -15.39
CA GLN A 21 -0.61 -3.52 -14.00
C GLN A 21 0.87 -3.17 -13.78
N ILE A 22 1.09 -2.27 -12.83
CA ILE A 22 2.43 -1.78 -12.45
C ILE A 22 2.79 -2.10 -11.01
N GLY A 23 1.87 -2.69 -10.24
CA GLY A 23 2.10 -3.12 -8.88
C GLY A 23 0.94 -3.93 -8.32
N ALA A 24 1.19 -4.56 -7.17
CA ALA A 24 0.23 -5.36 -6.43
C ALA A 24 0.41 -5.16 -4.92
N MET A 25 -0.68 -5.30 -4.18
CA MET A 25 -0.72 -5.29 -2.74
C MET A 25 -1.40 -6.59 -2.29
N HIS A 26 -0.73 -7.33 -1.42
CA HIS A 26 -1.24 -8.56 -0.85
C HIS A 26 -1.77 -8.33 0.56
N GLY A 27 -2.85 -9.03 0.89
CA GLY A 27 -3.51 -8.97 2.19
C GLY A 27 -4.85 -8.26 2.14
N SER A 28 -5.08 -7.36 3.08
CA SER A 28 -6.33 -6.61 3.21
C SER A 28 -6.05 -5.13 3.48
N LEU A 29 -7.05 -4.29 3.27
CA LEU A 29 -6.95 -2.84 3.51
C LEU A 29 -6.64 -2.45 4.97
N SER A 30 -6.83 -3.37 5.94
CA SER A 30 -6.46 -3.17 7.35
C SER A 30 -5.14 -3.83 7.74
N SER A 31 -4.68 -4.83 6.97
CA SER A 31 -3.47 -5.61 7.24
C SER A 31 -2.82 -6.05 5.93
N ILE A 32 -1.71 -5.39 5.60
CA ILE A 32 -0.99 -5.50 4.34
C ILE A 32 0.32 -6.24 4.61
N SER A 33 0.48 -7.39 3.96
CA SER A 33 1.67 -8.22 4.13
C SER A 33 2.76 -7.89 3.11
N GLN A 34 2.40 -7.36 1.94
CA GLN A 34 3.35 -7.09 0.86
C GLN A 34 2.83 -6.03 -0.10
N ILE A 35 3.74 -5.20 -0.60
CA ILE A 35 3.51 -4.32 -1.76
C ILE A 35 4.66 -4.52 -2.74
N GLU A 36 4.30 -4.70 -4.00
CA GLU A 36 5.22 -4.80 -5.12
C GLU A 36 4.93 -3.69 -6.12
N ILE A 37 6.00 -3.07 -6.64
CA ILE A 37 5.96 -2.21 -7.82
C ILE A 37 6.91 -2.85 -8.83
N PHE A 38 6.40 -3.17 -10.02
CA PHE A 38 7.21 -3.82 -11.04
C PHE A 38 8.35 -2.88 -11.48
N GLU A 39 9.53 -3.46 -11.69
CA GLU A 39 10.80 -2.72 -11.84
C GLU A 39 10.75 -1.63 -12.91
N SER A 40 10.03 -1.86 -14.00
CA SER A 40 9.79 -0.90 -15.08
C SER A 40 9.15 0.43 -14.64
N HIS A 41 8.59 0.49 -13.42
CA HIS A 41 7.88 1.64 -12.87
C HIS A 41 8.40 2.10 -11.49
N THR A 42 9.45 1.48 -10.94
CA THR A 42 9.97 1.79 -9.59
C THR A 42 10.51 3.23 -9.41
N LYS A 43 10.99 3.89 -10.48
CA LYS A 43 11.66 5.21 -10.39
C LYS A 43 10.74 6.44 -10.47
N LYS A 44 9.41 6.28 -10.46
CA LYS A 44 8.46 7.39 -10.73
C LYS A 44 7.55 7.77 -9.55
N GLY A 45 7.88 7.38 -8.33
CA GLY A 45 7.05 7.72 -7.14
C GLY A 45 5.73 6.94 -7.05
N HIS A 46 5.52 5.94 -7.90
CA HIS A 46 4.30 5.12 -7.90
C HIS A 46 4.08 4.37 -6.58
N GLY A 47 5.14 4.00 -5.84
CA GLY A 47 5.01 3.38 -4.53
C GLY A 47 4.33 4.28 -3.49
N ALA A 48 4.68 5.56 -3.44
CA ALA A 48 4.01 6.52 -2.54
C ALA A 48 2.56 6.71 -2.95
N LYS A 49 2.31 6.85 -4.27
CA LYS A 49 0.94 7.00 -4.77
C LYS A 49 0.08 5.78 -4.50
N PHE A 50 0.66 4.58 -4.51
CA PHE A 50 -0.06 3.36 -4.22
C PHE A 50 -0.51 3.31 -2.76
N VAL A 51 0.39 3.63 -1.82
CA VAL A 51 0.05 3.70 -0.40
C VAL A 51 -1.04 4.75 -0.13
N GLU A 52 -0.99 5.89 -0.80
CA GLU A 52 -2.06 6.90 -0.72
C GLU A 52 -3.42 6.37 -1.19
N LEU A 53 -3.46 5.63 -2.31
CA LEU A 53 -4.69 5.04 -2.84
C LEU A 53 -5.26 3.99 -1.90
N ILE A 54 -4.39 3.14 -1.34
CA ILE A 54 -4.77 2.16 -0.32
C ILE A 54 -5.36 2.87 0.89
N GLU A 55 -4.70 3.92 1.39
CA GLU A 55 -5.21 4.71 2.50
C GLU A 55 -6.58 5.30 2.17
N GLN A 56 -6.76 5.94 1.01
CA GLN A 56 -8.05 6.51 0.59
C GLN A 56 -9.17 5.46 0.56
N GLU A 57 -8.88 4.26 0.06
CA GLU A 57 -9.86 3.18 0.02
C GLU A 57 -10.17 2.63 1.42
N SER A 58 -9.16 2.47 2.28
CA SER A 58 -9.35 2.11 3.68
C SER A 58 -10.26 3.13 4.39
N LYS A 59 -10.08 4.43 4.15
CA LYS A 59 -10.98 5.48 4.68
C LYS A 59 -12.41 5.33 4.19
N ARG A 60 -12.59 5.10 2.88
CA ARG A 60 -13.90 4.90 2.27
C ARG A 60 -14.64 3.70 2.86
N GLN A 61 -13.91 2.66 3.25
CA GLN A 61 -14.47 1.48 3.92
C GLN A 61 -14.58 1.62 5.45
N GLY A 62 -14.29 2.79 6.02
CA GLY A 62 -14.38 3.04 7.46
C GLY A 62 -13.30 2.33 8.28
N ILE A 63 -12.19 1.93 7.65
CA ILE A 63 -11.07 1.27 8.32
C ILE A 63 -10.28 2.32 9.10
N LYS A 64 -10.26 2.15 10.42
CA LYS A 64 -9.60 3.09 11.35
C LYS A 64 -8.12 2.82 11.56
N LYS A 65 -7.63 1.65 11.12
CA LYS A 65 -6.26 1.19 11.38
C LYS A 65 -5.74 0.42 10.18
N ILE A 66 -4.57 0.82 9.70
CA ILE A 66 -3.84 0.12 8.64
C ILE A 66 -2.53 -0.37 9.22
N VAL A 67 -2.23 -1.65 9.03
CA VAL A 67 -1.00 -2.30 9.46
C VAL A 67 -0.24 -2.79 8.25
N TYR A 68 1.06 -2.52 8.21
CA TYR A 68 2.01 -3.11 7.27
C TYR A 68 2.97 -4.01 8.04
N ASP A 69 2.92 -5.32 7.79
CA ASP A 69 3.71 -6.32 8.51
C ASP A 69 3.84 -7.64 7.70
N PRO A 70 5.05 -8.07 7.29
CA PRO A 70 6.36 -7.42 7.47
C PRO A 70 6.71 -6.44 6.33
N VAL A 71 7.39 -5.35 6.66
CA VAL A 71 7.97 -4.38 5.72
C VAL A 71 9.46 -4.67 5.54
N THR A 72 9.78 -5.56 4.61
CA THR A 72 11.17 -5.96 4.30
C THR A 72 11.89 -5.00 3.35
N ASN A 73 11.14 -4.16 2.61
CA ASN A 73 11.71 -3.18 1.70
C ASN A 73 12.00 -1.84 2.42
N PRO A 74 13.27 -1.41 2.55
CA PRO A 74 13.61 -0.16 3.25
C PRO A 74 13.02 1.09 2.61
N MET A 75 12.79 1.09 1.30
CA MET A 75 12.17 2.19 0.57
C MET A 75 10.69 2.33 0.96
N LEU A 76 9.97 1.20 1.07
CA LEU A 76 8.60 1.19 1.55
C LEU A 76 8.52 1.72 2.99
N GLY A 77 9.42 1.28 3.87
CA GLY A 77 9.52 1.83 5.23
C GLY A 77 9.70 3.36 5.26
N ARG A 78 10.54 3.92 4.38
CA ARG A 78 10.70 5.38 4.24
C ARG A 78 9.43 6.07 3.74
N ILE A 79 8.72 5.48 2.79
CA ILE A 79 7.44 5.99 2.28
C ILE A 79 6.40 6.03 3.41
N LEU A 80 6.25 4.92 4.14
CA LEU A 80 5.31 4.80 5.25
C LEU A 80 5.58 5.85 6.34
N LYS A 81 6.84 6.04 6.74
CA LYS A 81 7.22 7.10 7.69
C LYS A 81 6.83 8.50 7.19
N LYS A 82 7.10 8.80 5.91
CA LYS A 82 6.72 10.10 5.30
C LYS A 82 5.21 10.32 5.27
N LEU A 83 4.43 9.25 5.13
CA LEU A 83 2.97 9.28 5.13
C LEU A 83 2.36 9.23 6.54
N GLY A 84 3.17 9.33 7.60
CA GLY A 84 2.71 9.41 8.98
C GLY A 84 2.41 8.07 9.64
N TYR A 85 2.88 6.95 9.08
CA TYR A 85 2.83 5.66 9.79
C TYR A 85 3.87 5.64 10.91
N THR A 86 3.47 5.16 12.07
CA THR A 86 4.36 4.91 13.21
C THR A 86 4.99 3.54 13.06
N GLN A 87 6.32 3.47 13.20
CA GLN A 87 7.04 2.20 13.26
C GLN A 87 6.88 1.61 14.68
N GLU A 88 6.15 0.51 14.83
CA GLU A 88 5.94 -0.17 16.13
C GLU A 88 7.00 -1.26 16.39
N SER A 89 7.60 -1.83 15.35
CA SER A 89 8.75 -2.76 15.44
C SER A 89 9.66 -2.64 14.21
N GLU A 90 10.76 -3.41 14.15
CA GLU A 90 11.74 -3.33 13.05
C GLU A 90 11.10 -3.40 11.66
N LEU A 91 10.13 -4.29 11.46
CA LEU A 91 9.45 -4.50 10.18
C LEU A 91 7.96 -4.12 10.20
N ARG A 92 7.45 -3.53 11.29
CA ARG A 92 6.02 -3.27 11.45
C ARG A 92 5.69 -1.79 11.50
N TYR A 93 4.76 -1.37 10.65
CA TYR A 93 4.31 0.01 10.54
C TYR A 93 2.79 0.10 10.70
N VAL A 94 2.32 1.07 11.48
CA VAL A 94 0.90 1.23 11.81
C VAL A 94 0.48 2.67 11.67
N LYS A 95 -0.69 2.89 11.07
CA LYS A 95 -1.38 4.18 11.09
C LYS A 95 -2.74 3.99 11.76
N LYS A 96 -2.97 4.75 12.83
CA LYS A 96 -4.21 4.80 13.59
C LYS A 96 -4.98 6.05 13.16
N ASP A 97 -6.30 6.02 13.35
CA ASP A 97 -7.21 7.14 13.07
C ASP A 97 -7.10 7.64 11.63
N CYS A 98 -7.33 6.75 10.66
CA CYS A 98 -7.42 7.13 9.25
C CYS A 98 -8.67 7.98 8.93
N LEU A 99 -9.39 8.58 9.89
CA LEU A 99 -10.59 9.38 9.65
C LEU A 99 -10.25 10.87 9.44
#